data_AF-A0A3B6TGB2-F1
#
_entry.id   AF-A0A3B6TGB2-F1
#
_cell.length_a   1.000
_cell.length_b   1.000
_cell.length_c   1.000
_cell.angle_alpha   90.00
_cell.angle_beta   90.00
_cell.angle_gamma   90.00
#
_symmetry.space_group_name_H-M   'P 1'
#
loop_
_entity.id
_entity.type
_entity.pdbx_description
1 polymer ?
#
loop_
_entity_poly.entity_id
_entity_poly.type
_entity_poly.pdbx_seq_one_letter_code
_entity_poly.pdbx_strand_id
1 'polypeptide(L)'
;MFNCEDMPELRAADYPDTSAAPPLFRYCKDGTSVEVLFPDWSFWGWPEVNIRPWGPLMKEIAKENARLPWPDREPYAFWKGNRGVSEARRDLFRCSNDSAAGKDWNARLFALDWGAANRNGFKGSNLAEQCRYRYKIYVQGRSWSVSEKYILACDSPMLAIDTPFEDFFSRGLVAGRHYWPVDPKDKCRAVKFAVDWGNAHPALAQRMGKEGSGFAREEMSMDYVYDYMLHVLTQYAALLRYKPTVPENAVELCPESMACSAQGRDREFMMESREMYVAGYEPCTLPPPFTAEEEREMAAREEDVRRKVVKMKGR
;
A
#
# COMPACT_ATOMS: atom_id res chain seq x y z
N MET A 1 -10.58 -17.42 9.78
CA MET A 1 -9.17 -17.74 10.13
C MET A 1 -8.28 -16.63 9.60
N PHE A 2 -7.30 -16.14 10.35
CA PHE A 2 -6.30 -15.18 9.86
C PHE A 2 -5.02 -15.90 9.49
N ASN A 3 -4.44 -15.59 8.33
CA ASN A 3 -3.12 -16.08 7.94
C ASN A 3 -2.22 -14.88 7.65
N CYS A 4 -1.09 -14.82 8.36
CA CYS A 4 -0.16 -13.69 8.33
C CYS A 4 0.93 -13.78 7.26
N GLU A 5 0.93 -14.82 6.41
CA GLU A 5 1.92 -14.97 5.33
C GLU A 5 1.68 -13.98 4.18
N ASP A 6 2.65 -13.85 3.28
CA ASP A 6 2.57 -12.89 2.17
C ASP A 6 1.69 -13.38 0.99
N MET A 7 1.73 -14.66 0.63
CA MET A 7 1.14 -15.11 -0.66
C MET A 7 -0.33 -15.50 -0.55
N PRO A 8 -1.23 -15.06 -1.45
CA PRO A 8 -2.55 -15.67 -1.56
C PRO A 8 -2.45 -17.21 -1.67
N GLU A 9 -3.37 -17.90 -1.01
CA GLU A 9 -3.39 -19.37 -0.88
C GLU A 9 -4.69 -19.98 -1.41
N LEU A 10 -5.81 -19.26 -1.34
CA LEU A 10 -7.13 -19.82 -1.56
C LEU A 10 -7.59 -19.64 -3.02
N ARG A 11 -7.16 -20.53 -3.91
CA ARG A 11 -7.47 -20.42 -5.35
C ARG A 11 -8.92 -20.77 -5.63
N ALA A 12 -9.61 -19.91 -6.39
CA ALA A 12 -10.99 -20.13 -6.82
C ALA A 12 -11.16 -21.46 -7.58
N ALA A 13 -10.16 -21.82 -8.40
CA ALA A 13 -10.19 -23.03 -9.24
C ALA A 13 -10.19 -24.34 -8.44
N ASP A 14 -9.77 -24.32 -7.17
CA ASP A 14 -9.77 -25.50 -6.30
C ASP A 14 -11.17 -25.80 -5.72
N TYR A 15 -12.14 -24.90 -5.95
CA TYR A 15 -13.51 -25.00 -5.46
C TYR A 15 -14.50 -24.99 -6.63
N PRO A 16 -15.22 -26.11 -6.89
CA PRO A 16 -16.29 -26.13 -7.90
C PRO A 16 -17.40 -25.12 -7.63
N ASP A 17 -17.65 -24.84 -6.36
CA ASP A 17 -18.51 -23.78 -5.86
C ASP A 17 -17.67 -22.91 -4.91
N THR A 18 -17.39 -21.67 -5.29
CA THR A 18 -16.57 -20.74 -4.50
C THR A 18 -17.23 -20.39 -3.16
N SER A 19 -18.55 -20.53 -3.02
CA SER A 19 -19.23 -20.34 -1.74
C SER A 19 -18.91 -21.43 -0.71
N ALA A 20 -18.32 -22.55 -1.15
CA ALA A 20 -17.83 -23.62 -0.30
C ALA A 20 -16.37 -23.41 0.16
N ALA A 21 -15.68 -22.38 -0.34
CA ALA A 21 -14.31 -22.10 0.06
C ALA A 21 -14.25 -21.69 1.55
N PRO A 22 -13.26 -22.17 2.33
CA PRO A 22 -13.13 -21.81 3.73
C PRO A 22 -12.80 -20.31 3.89
N PRO A 23 -13.34 -19.63 4.92
CA PRO A 23 -13.08 -18.22 5.15
C PRO A 23 -11.63 -18.00 5.65
N LEU A 24 -10.80 -17.45 4.78
CA LEU A 24 -9.42 -17.09 5.06
C LEU A 24 -9.23 -15.58 4.92
N PHE A 25 -8.81 -14.94 6.00
CA PHE A 25 -8.48 -13.52 6.05
C PHE A 25 -7.00 -13.36 5.71
N ARG A 26 -6.72 -12.52 4.72
CA ARG A 26 -5.37 -12.25 4.19
C ARG A 26 -5.21 -10.77 3.95
N TYR A 27 -3.97 -10.33 3.87
CA TYR A 27 -3.64 -8.93 3.61
C TYR A 27 -3.73 -8.55 2.13
N CYS A 28 -3.59 -9.52 1.23
CA CYS A 28 -3.85 -9.34 -0.19
C CYS A 28 -4.55 -10.55 -0.79
N LYS A 29 -5.05 -10.34 -2.00
CA LYS A 29 -5.54 -11.37 -2.91
C LYS A 29 -5.10 -11.04 -4.33
N ASP A 30 -5.33 -11.96 -5.27
CA ASP A 30 -5.25 -11.68 -6.69
C ASP A 30 -6.55 -12.05 -7.41
N GLY A 31 -6.60 -11.85 -8.73
CA GLY A 31 -7.78 -12.16 -9.54
C GLY A 31 -8.16 -13.65 -9.61
N THR A 32 -7.35 -14.54 -9.02
CA THR A 32 -7.58 -15.98 -8.99
C THR A 32 -7.90 -16.53 -7.60
N SER A 33 -7.84 -15.69 -6.57
CA SER A 33 -8.01 -16.11 -5.18
C SER A 33 -9.26 -15.50 -4.53
N VAL A 34 -9.82 -16.19 -3.53
CA VAL A 34 -11.13 -15.88 -2.92
C VAL A 34 -11.01 -15.50 -1.44
N GLU A 35 -9.86 -14.99 -1.01
CA GLU A 35 -9.68 -14.57 0.38
C GLU A 35 -10.42 -13.28 0.72
N VAL A 36 -10.70 -13.15 2.01
CA VAL A 36 -11.27 -11.94 2.61
C VAL A 36 -10.12 -10.99 2.93
N LEU A 37 -10.11 -9.83 2.30
CA LEU A 37 -9.08 -8.82 2.53
C LEU A 37 -9.21 -8.21 3.93
N PHE A 38 -8.09 -8.11 4.64
CA PHE A 38 -7.99 -7.52 5.96
C PHE A 38 -6.76 -6.59 6.04
N PRO A 39 -6.81 -5.48 6.80
CA PRO A 39 -5.67 -4.58 6.93
C PRO A 39 -4.42 -5.28 7.44
N ASP A 40 -3.27 -4.92 6.88
CA ASP A 40 -1.99 -5.48 7.33
C ASP A 40 -1.52 -4.92 8.67
N TRP A 41 -0.64 -5.66 9.34
CA TRP A 41 -0.13 -5.32 10.67
C TRP A 41 0.60 -3.97 10.70
N SER A 42 1.12 -3.50 9.57
CA SER A 42 1.94 -2.28 9.51
C SER A 42 1.14 -1.00 9.75
N PHE A 43 -0.20 -1.05 9.86
CA PHE A 43 -0.99 0.09 10.34
C PHE A 43 -0.68 0.41 11.81
N TRP A 44 -0.36 -0.60 12.62
CA TRP A 44 0.06 -0.46 14.02
C TRP A 44 1.59 -0.36 14.17
N GLY A 45 2.31 -0.24 13.06
CA GLY A 45 3.76 -0.08 13.01
C GLY A 45 4.49 -1.35 12.59
N TRP A 46 5.77 -1.17 12.27
CA TRP A 46 6.68 -2.25 11.91
C TRP A 46 7.99 -2.07 12.70
N PRO A 47 8.01 -2.54 13.97
CA PRO A 47 9.11 -2.33 14.90
C PRO A 47 10.46 -2.77 14.36
N GLU A 48 10.52 -3.94 13.69
CA GLU A 48 11.75 -4.55 13.21
C GLU A 48 12.55 -3.57 12.32
N VAL A 49 11.85 -2.86 11.43
CA VAL A 49 12.44 -1.93 10.45
C VAL A 49 12.28 -0.45 10.81
N ASN A 50 11.91 -0.15 12.05
CA ASN A 50 11.75 1.21 12.58
C ASN A 50 10.71 2.07 11.85
N ILE A 51 9.61 1.47 11.37
CA ILE A 51 8.51 2.23 10.76
C ILE A 51 7.42 2.41 11.78
N ARG A 52 7.16 3.67 12.17
CA ARG A 52 6.16 4.03 13.18
C ARG A 52 4.74 3.65 12.75
N PRO A 53 3.80 3.54 13.70
CA PRO A 53 2.39 3.34 13.39
C PRO A 53 1.83 4.43 12.48
N TRP A 54 0.77 4.10 11.76
CA TRP A 54 0.25 4.91 10.67
C TRP A 54 -0.17 6.32 11.11
N GLY A 55 -0.90 6.45 12.22
CA GLY A 55 -1.34 7.74 12.75
C GLY A 55 -0.19 8.71 13.05
N PRO A 56 0.78 8.34 13.91
CA PRO A 56 2.00 9.12 14.13
C PRO A 56 2.80 9.40 12.86
N LEU A 57 3.02 8.39 12.01
CA LEU A 57 3.79 8.53 10.78
C LEU A 57 3.16 9.53 9.80
N MET A 58 1.83 9.56 9.69
CA MET A 58 1.13 10.54 8.86
C MET A 58 1.38 11.98 9.30
N LYS A 59 1.54 12.23 10.62
CA LYS A 59 1.91 13.55 11.15
C LYS A 59 3.35 13.91 10.75
N GLU A 60 4.26 12.95 10.76
CA GLU A 60 5.66 13.16 10.32
C GLU A 60 5.74 13.46 8.83
N ILE A 61 5.03 12.70 8.00
CA ILE A 61 4.96 12.91 6.55
C ILE A 61 4.32 14.27 6.24
N ALA A 62 3.23 14.64 6.91
CA ALA A 62 2.60 15.94 6.72
C ALA A 62 3.54 17.11 7.07
N LYS A 63 4.30 16.99 8.17
CA LYS A 63 5.33 17.96 8.55
C LYS A 63 6.42 18.08 7.50
N GLU A 64 6.88 16.97 6.95
CA GLU A 64 7.92 16.94 5.92
C GLU A 64 7.42 17.48 4.57
N ASN A 65 6.19 17.17 4.19
CA ASN A 65 5.55 17.72 2.99
C ASN A 65 5.42 19.25 3.07
N ALA A 66 5.09 19.78 4.25
CA ALA A 66 5.05 21.22 4.48
C ALA A 66 6.45 21.86 4.48
N ARG A 67 7.46 21.15 5.00
CA ARG A 67 8.85 21.63 5.04
C ARG A 67 9.50 21.68 3.65
N LEU A 68 9.19 20.71 2.79
CA LEU A 68 9.72 20.62 1.43
C LEU A 68 8.56 20.52 0.42
N PRO A 69 8.02 21.68 -0.02
CA PRO A 69 6.95 21.75 -1.00
C PRO A 69 7.32 21.04 -2.31
N TRP A 70 6.32 20.47 -2.98
CA TRP A 70 6.53 19.65 -4.19
C TRP A 70 7.40 20.31 -5.29
N PRO A 71 7.28 21.62 -5.61
CA PRO A 71 8.12 22.27 -6.61
C PRO A 71 9.62 22.22 -6.30
N ASP A 72 10.01 22.18 -5.03
CA ASP A 72 11.41 22.23 -4.58
C ASP A 72 12.05 20.84 -4.44
N ARG A 73 11.26 19.78 -4.68
CA ARG A 73 11.72 18.39 -4.61
C ARG A 73 12.56 18.01 -5.82
N GLU A 74 13.38 16.99 -5.64
CA GLU A 74 14.19 16.43 -6.71
C GLU A 74 13.31 15.90 -7.86
N PRO A 75 13.59 16.27 -9.12
CA PRO A 75 12.70 16.02 -10.25
C PRO A 75 12.80 14.58 -10.80
N TYR A 76 13.03 13.60 -9.93
CA TYR A 76 13.23 12.20 -10.27
C TYR A 76 12.18 11.30 -9.64
N ALA A 77 12.00 10.12 -10.24
CA ALA A 77 11.28 9.01 -9.63
C ALA A 77 12.19 8.26 -8.66
N PHE A 78 11.68 7.98 -7.47
CA PHE A 78 12.45 7.34 -6.40
C PHE A 78 11.85 6.01 -5.97
N TRP A 79 12.73 5.05 -5.70
CA TRP A 79 12.40 3.82 -4.98
C TRP A 79 13.58 3.37 -4.13
N LYS A 80 13.29 2.85 -2.93
CA LYS A 80 14.29 2.21 -2.06
C LYS A 80 13.68 0.98 -1.40
N GLY A 81 14.39 -0.14 -1.41
CA GLY A 81 13.90 -1.36 -0.78
C GLY A 81 14.71 -2.61 -1.07
N ASN A 82 14.22 -3.75 -0.58
CA ASN A 82 14.84 -5.05 -0.83
C ASN A 82 14.61 -5.48 -2.28
N ARG A 83 15.67 -5.56 -3.08
CA ARG A 83 15.61 -6.05 -4.47
C ARG A 83 15.35 -7.56 -4.56
N GLY A 84 15.75 -8.33 -3.55
CA GLY A 84 15.78 -9.80 -3.61
C GLY A 84 14.43 -10.50 -3.46
N VAL A 85 13.40 -9.81 -2.96
CA VAL A 85 12.13 -10.44 -2.55
C VAL A 85 11.20 -10.81 -3.70
N SER A 86 11.40 -10.23 -4.90
CA SER A 86 10.57 -10.53 -6.06
C SER A 86 11.29 -10.30 -7.38
N GLU A 87 10.82 -10.98 -8.43
CA GLU A 87 11.31 -10.76 -9.78
C GLU A 87 11.04 -9.33 -10.26
N ALA A 88 9.84 -8.80 -9.98
CA ALA A 88 9.46 -7.43 -10.34
C ALA A 88 10.45 -6.38 -9.79
N ARG A 89 10.91 -6.55 -8.55
CA ARG A 89 11.93 -5.65 -7.97
C ARG A 89 13.31 -5.85 -8.58
N ARG A 90 13.75 -7.09 -8.84
CA ARG A 90 15.01 -7.35 -9.56
C ARG A 90 15.00 -6.72 -10.94
N ASP A 91 13.90 -6.84 -11.65
CA ASP A 91 13.68 -6.33 -12.99
C ASP A 91 13.56 -4.79 -13.00
N LEU A 92 12.97 -4.15 -11.98
CA LEU A 92 12.97 -2.69 -11.83
C LEU A 92 14.40 -2.10 -11.81
N PHE A 93 15.38 -2.81 -11.22
CA PHE A 93 16.77 -2.34 -11.23
C PHE A 93 17.42 -2.30 -12.60
N ARG A 94 16.82 -2.87 -13.66
CA ARG A 94 17.27 -2.60 -15.03
C ARG A 94 17.08 -1.14 -15.44
N CYS A 95 16.21 -0.40 -14.75
CA CYS A 95 16.04 1.04 -14.90
C CYS A 95 17.06 1.84 -14.06
N SER A 96 17.80 1.18 -13.16
CA SER A 96 18.85 1.80 -12.36
C SER A 96 20.10 1.86 -13.20
N ASN A 97 20.45 3.04 -13.72
CA ASN A 97 21.74 3.26 -14.36
C ASN A 97 22.11 2.18 -15.39
N ASP A 98 21.32 2.14 -16.47
CA ASP A 98 21.81 1.82 -17.82
C ASP A 98 22.76 2.94 -18.34
N SER A 99 23.35 3.70 -17.42
CA SER A 99 24.27 4.82 -17.64
C SER A 99 25.67 4.34 -18.02
N ALA A 100 25.98 3.04 -17.91
CA ALA A 100 27.09 2.45 -18.65
C ALA A 100 26.89 2.57 -20.18
N ALA A 101 25.64 2.69 -20.64
CA ALA A 101 25.26 2.97 -22.02
C ALA A 101 24.73 4.42 -22.23
N GLY A 102 24.90 5.32 -21.25
CA GLY A 102 24.52 6.73 -21.35
C GLY A 102 23.02 7.05 -21.25
N LYS A 103 22.16 6.12 -20.79
CA LYS A 103 20.71 6.32 -20.74
C LYS A 103 20.20 6.58 -19.32
N ASP A 104 19.82 7.84 -19.03
CA ASP A 104 19.14 8.20 -17.77
C ASP A 104 17.62 8.03 -17.91
N TRP A 105 17.06 7.15 -17.09
CA TRP A 105 15.62 6.88 -17.00
C TRP A 105 14.87 7.84 -16.06
N ASN A 106 15.56 8.82 -15.47
CA ASN A 106 15.04 9.69 -14.40
C ASN A 106 14.55 8.92 -13.17
N ALA A 107 15.07 7.71 -12.97
CA ALA A 107 14.82 6.86 -11.81
C ALA A 107 16.04 6.83 -10.89
N ARG A 108 15.81 6.96 -9.59
CA ARG A 108 16.81 6.86 -8.51
C ARG A 108 16.42 5.67 -7.64
N LEU A 109 17.01 4.52 -7.96
CA LEU A 109 16.69 3.24 -7.35
C LEU A 109 17.81 2.84 -6.38
N PHE A 110 17.45 2.60 -5.12
CA PHE A 110 18.41 2.29 -4.07
C PHE A 110 18.12 0.92 -3.47
N ALA A 111 19.08 0.00 -3.57
CA ALA A 111 18.96 -1.29 -2.89
C ALA A 111 19.19 -1.07 -1.39
N LEU A 112 18.25 -1.55 -0.57
CA LEU A 112 18.43 -1.57 0.87
C LEU A 112 19.38 -2.72 1.24
N ASP A 113 20.54 -2.39 1.78
CA ASP A 113 21.40 -3.35 2.47
C ASP A 113 20.81 -3.65 3.85
N TRP A 114 20.18 -4.82 3.98
CA TRP A 114 19.55 -5.27 5.21
C TRP A 114 20.56 -5.50 6.34
N GLY A 115 21.76 -5.98 6.03
CA GLY A 115 22.80 -6.20 7.03
C GLY A 115 23.25 -4.88 7.64
N ALA A 116 23.50 -3.87 6.79
CA ALA A 116 23.86 -2.53 7.25
C ALA A 116 22.71 -1.82 7.97
N ALA A 117 21.48 -1.94 7.46
CA ALA A 117 20.30 -1.37 8.08
C ALA A 117 20.01 -2.00 9.45
N ASN A 118 20.15 -3.31 9.59
CA ASN A 118 19.98 -3.98 10.87
C ASN A 118 21.02 -3.51 11.90
N ARG A 119 22.30 -3.42 11.50
CA ARG A 119 23.38 -2.92 12.38
C ARG A 119 23.17 -1.47 12.84
N ASN A 120 22.50 -0.63 12.04
CA ASN A 120 22.21 0.75 12.40
C ASN A 120 20.81 0.98 12.99
N GLY A 121 20.02 -0.08 13.20
CA GLY A 121 18.66 0.00 13.73
C GLY A 121 17.67 0.68 12.77
N PHE A 122 17.92 0.60 11.46
CA PHE A 122 17.11 1.20 10.40
C PHE A 122 16.93 2.74 10.52
N LYS A 123 17.91 3.44 11.12
CA LYS A 123 17.88 4.91 11.25
C LYS A 123 17.77 5.64 9.91
N GLY A 124 18.25 5.04 8.82
CA GLY A 124 18.15 5.57 7.45
C GLY A 124 16.89 5.17 6.68
N SER A 125 15.88 4.62 7.36
CA SER A 125 14.62 4.16 6.77
C SER A 125 13.44 5.08 7.06
N ASN A 126 13.68 6.27 7.60
CA ASN A 126 12.64 7.27 7.81
C ASN A 126 11.87 7.49 6.49
N LEU A 127 10.57 7.21 6.50
CA LEU A 127 9.74 7.27 5.30
C LEU A 127 9.41 8.71 4.91
N ALA A 128 9.23 9.60 5.89
CA ALA A 128 8.96 11.02 5.65
C ALA A 128 10.10 11.67 4.87
N GLU A 129 11.36 11.44 5.27
CA GLU A 129 12.53 11.98 4.55
C GLU A 129 12.63 11.52 3.09
N GLN A 130 11.98 10.41 2.74
CA GLN A 130 11.94 9.92 1.36
C GLN A 130 10.91 10.65 0.49
N CYS A 131 10.12 11.58 1.04
CA CYS A 131 9.21 12.44 0.29
C CYS A 131 9.91 13.58 -0.46
N ARG A 132 11.25 13.69 -0.38
CA ARG A 132 12.07 14.68 -1.09
C ARG A 132 12.11 14.56 -2.62
N TYR A 133 11.54 13.51 -3.18
CA TYR A 133 11.49 13.26 -4.62
C TYR A 133 10.10 13.55 -5.18
N ARG A 134 10.02 14.19 -6.35
CA ARG A 134 8.75 14.56 -6.98
C ARG A 134 7.87 13.35 -7.31
N TYR A 135 8.45 12.20 -7.61
CA TYR A 135 7.72 10.99 -7.97
C TYR A 135 8.21 9.79 -7.17
N LYS A 136 7.30 8.88 -6.87
CA LYS A 136 7.58 7.69 -6.05
C LYS A 136 7.12 6.46 -6.82
N ILE A 137 7.98 5.47 -6.98
CA ILE A 137 7.63 4.26 -7.71
C ILE A 137 7.04 3.27 -6.71
N TYR A 138 5.89 2.69 -7.05
CA TYR A 138 5.37 1.51 -6.37
C TYR A 138 5.67 0.26 -7.21
N VAL A 139 6.11 -0.80 -6.53
CA VAL A 139 6.35 -2.11 -7.13
C VAL A 139 6.08 -3.18 -6.07
N GLN A 140 5.40 -4.24 -6.50
CA GLN A 140 5.01 -5.37 -5.66
C GLN A 140 6.20 -5.99 -4.90
N GLY A 141 5.91 -6.53 -3.72
CA GLY A 141 6.83 -7.30 -2.90
C GLY A 141 6.83 -8.76 -3.35
N ARG A 142 6.91 -9.67 -2.37
CA ARG A 142 6.62 -11.09 -2.59
C ARG A 142 5.20 -11.27 -3.14
N SER A 143 4.27 -10.48 -2.61
CA SER A 143 2.91 -10.24 -3.10
C SER A 143 2.63 -8.73 -3.12
N TRP A 144 1.64 -8.19 -2.41
CA TRP A 144 1.48 -6.74 -2.21
C TRP A 144 2.70 -6.14 -1.48
N SER A 145 2.82 -4.82 -1.47
CA SER A 145 3.87 -4.14 -0.71
C SER A 145 3.28 -3.06 0.17
N VAL A 146 3.51 -3.18 1.49
CA VAL A 146 3.11 -2.17 2.49
C VAL A 146 3.62 -0.75 2.19
N SER A 147 4.60 -0.61 1.29
CA SER A 147 5.11 0.68 0.83
C SER A 147 4.06 1.55 0.12
N GLU A 148 2.99 0.97 -0.43
CA GLU A 148 1.98 1.69 -1.22
C GLU A 148 1.37 2.88 -0.44
N LYS A 149 0.84 2.63 0.75
CA LYS A 149 0.25 3.69 1.60
C LYS A 149 1.26 4.78 1.99
N TYR A 150 2.51 4.39 2.27
CA TYR A 150 3.57 5.35 2.61
C TYR A 150 3.96 6.21 1.41
N ILE A 151 3.94 5.63 0.21
CA ILE A 151 4.21 6.33 -1.05
C ILE A 151 3.09 7.34 -1.33
N LEU A 152 1.83 6.93 -1.22
CA LEU A 152 0.65 7.78 -1.44
C LEU A 152 0.66 9.01 -0.52
N ALA A 153 1.08 8.86 0.74
CA ALA A 153 1.10 9.96 1.71
C ALA A 153 2.08 11.11 1.39
N CYS A 154 3.04 10.93 0.49
CA CYS A 154 4.14 11.88 0.28
C CYS A 154 3.78 13.16 -0.48
N ASP A 155 2.54 13.45 -0.91
CA ASP A 155 2.21 14.54 -1.88
C ASP A 155 2.95 14.41 -3.24
N SER A 156 3.59 13.28 -3.50
CA SER A 156 4.32 12.97 -4.73
C SER A 156 3.51 11.96 -5.54
N PRO A 157 3.28 12.17 -6.85
CA PRO A 157 2.62 11.17 -7.67
C PRO A 157 3.27 9.79 -7.54
N MET A 158 2.43 8.81 -7.25
CA MET A 158 2.82 7.41 -7.27
C MET A 158 2.84 6.91 -8.71
N LEU A 159 4.00 6.43 -9.18
CA LEU A 159 4.16 5.69 -10.42
C LEU A 159 3.97 4.21 -10.09
N ALA A 160 2.75 3.69 -10.27
CA ALA A 160 2.40 2.35 -9.86
C ALA A 160 2.69 1.35 -10.98
N ILE A 161 3.68 0.48 -10.77
CA ILE A 161 3.92 -0.66 -11.66
C ILE A 161 2.81 -1.67 -11.44
N ASP A 162 2.12 -2.05 -12.51
CA ASP A 162 0.97 -2.95 -12.41
C ASP A 162 1.36 -4.28 -11.74
N THR A 163 0.46 -4.73 -10.89
CA THR A 163 0.58 -5.94 -10.07
C THR A 163 -0.77 -6.65 -10.07
N PRO A 164 -0.81 -8.00 -10.00
CA PRO A 164 -2.08 -8.72 -9.84
C PRO A 164 -2.63 -8.64 -8.41
N PHE A 165 -1.83 -8.15 -7.46
CA PHE A 165 -2.18 -8.13 -6.05
C PHE A 165 -2.99 -6.89 -5.67
N GLU A 166 -4.10 -7.12 -4.98
CA GLU A 166 -4.95 -6.10 -4.37
C GLU A 166 -4.89 -6.22 -2.85
N ASP A 167 -4.89 -5.10 -2.15
CA ASP A 167 -5.11 -5.03 -0.70
C ASP A 167 -6.48 -4.40 -0.40
N PHE A 168 -6.81 -4.22 0.87
CA PHE A 168 -8.15 -3.80 1.28
C PHE A 168 -8.53 -2.38 0.82
N PHE A 169 -7.56 -1.51 0.48
CA PHE A 169 -7.84 -0.14 0.04
C PHE A 169 -7.58 0.09 -1.45
N SER A 170 -6.81 -0.77 -2.12
CA SER A 170 -6.36 -0.56 -3.51
C SER A 170 -7.51 -0.32 -4.49
N ARG A 171 -8.68 -0.94 -4.25
CA ARG A 171 -9.91 -0.73 -5.06
C ARG A 171 -10.45 0.69 -5.02
N GLY A 172 -10.14 1.47 -3.97
CA GLY A 172 -10.49 2.89 -3.89
C GLY A 172 -9.58 3.79 -4.74
N LEU A 173 -8.48 3.25 -5.28
CA LEU A 173 -7.53 4.02 -6.06
C LEU A 173 -7.96 4.16 -7.52
N VAL A 174 -7.93 5.40 -8.04
CA VAL A 174 -8.34 5.71 -9.41
C VAL A 174 -7.12 6.14 -10.23
N ALA A 175 -6.83 5.38 -11.29
CA ALA A 175 -5.75 5.70 -12.22
C ALA A 175 -5.91 7.10 -12.83
N GLY A 176 -4.82 7.84 -12.95
CA GLY A 176 -4.80 9.22 -13.46
C GLY A 176 -5.34 10.27 -12.48
N ARG A 177 -5.92 9.85 -11.35
CA ARG A 177 -6.32 10.73 -10.24
C ARG A 177 -5.40 10.56 -9.04
N HIS A 178 -5.32 9.35 -8.47
CA HIS A 178 -4.51 9.06 -7.29
C HIS A 178 -3.09 8.61 -7.64
N TYR A 179 -2.90 8.01 -8.82
CA TYR A 179 -1.61 7.47 -9.26
C TYR A 179 -1.46 7.47 -10.79
N TRP A 180 -0.23 7.27 -11.26
CA TRP A 180 0.11 7.10 -12.67
C TRP A 180 0.39 5.61 -12.97
N PRO A 181 -0.37 4.94 -13.86
CA PRO A 181 -0.17 3.53 -14.16
C PRO A 181 1.10 3.30 -15.01
N VAL A 182 1.85 2.25 -14.68
CA VAL A 182 3.10 1.86 -15.34
C VAL A 182 3.02 0.40 -15.78
N ASP A 183 3.08 0.18 -17.10
CA ASP A 183 3.17 -1.15 -17.68
C ASP A 183 4.50 -1.82 -17.28
N PRO A 184 4.48 -3.00 -16.61
CA PRO A 184 5.68 -3.70 -16.19
C PRO A 184 6.60 -4.10 -17.35
N LYS A 185 6.04 -4.35 -18.55
CA LYS A 185 6.81 -4.76 -19.75
C LYS A 185 7.71 -3.66 -20.29
N ASP A 186 7.29 -2.39 -20.15
CA ASP A 186 8.03 -1.22 -20.64
C ASP A 186 8.35 -0.20 -19.54
N LYS A 187 8.41 -0.67 -18.28
CA LYS A 187 8.51 0.16 -17.07
C LYS A 187 9.57 1.25 -17.10
N CYS A 188 10.78 1.01 -17.65
CA CYS A 188 11.83 2.03 -17.63
C CYS A 188 11.49 3.23 -18.54
N ARG A 189 11.02 2.96 -19.77
CA ARG A 189 10.51 4.00 -20.68
C ARG A 189 9.27 4.66 -20.11
N ALA A 190 8.36 3.88 -19.54
CA ALA A 190 7.13 4.37 -18.96
C ALA A 190 7.38 5.30 -17.75
N VAL A 191 8.29 4.94 -16.84
CA VAL A 191 8.72 5.79 -15.72
C VAL A 191 9.37 7.06 -16.23
N LYS A 192 10.32 6.96 -17.16
CA LYS A 192 10.95 8.13 -17.76
C LYS A 192 9.93 9.08 -18.37
N PHE A 193 9.00 8.54 -19.17
CA PHE A 193 7.94 9.31 -19.77
C PHE A 193 7.07 10.03 -18.72
N ALA A 194 6.65 9.33 -17.67
CA ALA A 194 5.85 9.92 -16.61
C ALA A 194 6.57 11.07 -15.89
N VAL A 195 7.88 10.90 -15.62
CA VAL A 195 8.71 11.93 -14.99
C VAL A 195 8.91 13.13 -15.92
N ASP A 196 9.27 12.90 -17.18
CA ASP A 196 9.46 13.96 -18.17
C ASP A 196 8.17 14.76 -18.37
N TRP A 197 7.04 14.05 -18.53
CA TRP A 197 5.72 14.66 -18.67
C TRP A 197 5.33 15.46 -17.42
N GLY A 198 5.48 14.88 -16.23
CA GLY A 198 5.12 15.55 -14.98
C GLY A 198 5.95 16.79 -14.71
N ASN A 199 7.24 16.77 -15.07
CA ASN A 199 8.13 17.92 -14.94
C ASN A 199 7.78 19.03 -15.94
N ALA A 200 7.27 18.68 -17.12
CA ALA A 200 6.72 19.63 -18.08
C ALA A 200 5.30 20.13 -17.71
N HIS A 201 4.58 19.41 -16.85
CA HIS A 201 3.20 19.72 -16.43
C HIS A 201 3.08 19.76 -14.90
N PRO A 202 3.84 20.63 -14.20
CA PRO A 202 3.98 20.58 -12.75
C PRO A 202 2.65 20.74 -12.00
N ALA A 203 1.73 21.56 -12.48
CA ALA A 203 0.41 21.74 -11.87
C ALA A 203 -0.44 20.46 -11.89
N LEU A 204 -0.37 19.68 -12.98
CA LEU A 204 -1.11 18.42 -13.11
C LEU A 204 -0.46 17.32 -12.27
N ALA A 205 0.87 17.22 -12.31
CA ALA A 205 1.62 16.28 -11.47
C ALA A 205 1.40 16.55 -9.98
N GLN A 206 1.54 17.79 -9.52
CA GLN A 206 1.29 18.14 -8.12
C GLN A 206 -0.15 17.83 -7.69
N ARG A 207 -1.14 18.06 -8.56
CA ARG A 207 -2.55 17.71 -8.28
C ARG A 207 -2.70 16.22 -8.04
N MET A 208 -2.15 15.38 -8.91
CA MET A 208 -2.19 13.92 -8.73
C MET A 208 -1.55 13.48 -7.42
N GLY A 209 -0.39 14.06 -7.06
CA GLY A 209 0.27 13.79 -5.79
C GLY A 209 -0.59 14.16 -4.58
N LYS A 210 -1.29 15.30 -4.63
CA LYS A 210 -2.23 15.74 -3.59
C LYS A 210 -3.51 14.90 -3.51
N GLU A 211 -4.03 14.43 -4.63
CA GLU A 211 -5.20 13.54 -4.66
C GLU A 211 -4.84 12.17 -4.04
N GLY A 212 -3.66 11.62 -4.36
CA GLY A 212 -3.17 10.38 -3.75
C GLY A 212 -2.93 10.51 -2.25
N SER A 213 -2.31 11.60 -1.80
CA SER A 213 -2.11 11.85 -0.37
C SER A 213 -3.39 12.24 0.38
N GLY A 214 -4.33 12.88 -0.32
CA GLY A 214 -5.70 13.12 0.12
C GLY A 214 -6.39 11.82 0.49
N PHE A 215 -6.42 10.86 -0.44
CA PHE A 215 -6.92 9.52 -0.18
C PHE A 215 -6.24 8.88 1.04
N ALA A 216 -4.91 8.94 1.14
CA ALA A 216 -4.20 8.38 2.29
C ALA A 216 -4.55 9.03 3.64
N ARG A 217 -4.87 10.33 3.64
CA ARG A 217 -5.21 11.07 4.86
C ARG A 217 -6.67 10.90 5.25
N GLU A 218 -7.56 10.90 4.27
CA GLU A 218 -9.00 11.07 4.46
C GLU A 218 -9.73 9.73 4.37
N GLU A 219 -9.30 8.83 3.49
CA GLU A 219 -9.96 7.52 3.24
C GLU A 219 -9.21 6.34 3.89
N MET A 220 -7.98 6.58 4.36
CA MET A 220 -7.18 5.59 5.10
C MET A 220 -6.83 6.05 6.52
N SER A 221 -7.67 6.88 7.15
CA SER A 221 -7.51 7.20 8.58
C SER A 221 -7.64 5.93 9.44
N MET A 222 -7.10 5.94 10.66
CA MET A 222 -7.26 4.78 11.56
C MET A 222 -8.73 4.49 11.87
N ASP A 223 -9.58 5.54 11.93
CA ASP A 223 -11.03 5.38 12.10
C ASP A 223 -11.64 4.52 10.98
N TYR A 224 -11.31 4.80 9.71
CA TYR A 224 -11.79 4.00 8.57
C TYR A 224 -11.16 2.61 8.50
N VAL A 225 -9.91 2.46 8.94
CA VAL A 225 -9.26 1.13 9.05
C VAL A 225 -10.01 0.27 10.06
N TYR A 226 -10.33 0.81 11.24
CA TYR A 226 -11.10 0.11 12.27
C TYR A 226 -12.55 -0.15 11.84
N ASP A 227 -13.21 0.80 11.18
CA ASP A 227 -14.54 0.61 10.62
C ASP A 227 -14.54 -0.53 9.59
N TYR A 228 -13.58 -0.57 8.67
CA TYR A 228 -13.45 -1.67 7.71
C TYR A 228 -13.27 -3.02 8.43
N MET A 229 -12.38 -3.09 9.43
CA MET A 229 -12.18 -4.31 10.21
C MET A 229 -13.47 -4.78 10.88
N LEU A 230 -14.17 -3.85 11.54
CA LEU A 230 -15.42 -4.14 12.23
C LEU A 230 -16.47 -4.65 11.24
N HIS A 231 -16.64 -3.98 10.10
CA HIS A 231 -17.60 -4.41 9.08
C HIS A 231 -17.32 -5.79 8.55
N VAL A 232 -16.08 -6.08 8.13
CA VAL A 232 -15.74 -7.39 7.58
C VAL A 232 -16.00 -8.48 8.63
N LEU A 233 -15.66 -8.23 9.89
CA LEU A 233 -15.90 -9.18 10.98
C LEU A 233 -17.39 -9.36 11.30
N THR A 234 -18.18 -8.29 11.31
CA THR A 234 -19.63 -8.35 11.53
C THR A 234 -20.33 -9.10 10.39
N GLN A 235 -19.97 -8.80 9.13
CA GLN A 235 -20.53 -9.49 7.97
C GLN A 235 -20.15 -10.97 7.98
N TYR A 236 -18.89 -11.29 8.29
CA TYR A 236 -18.45 -12.66 8.46
C TYR A 236 -19.22 -13.40 9.56
N ALA A 237 -19.41 -12.76 10.73
CA ALA A 237 -20.14 -13.35 11.85
C ALA A 237 -21.60 -13.66 11.49
N ALA A 238 -22.25 -12.81 10.69
CA ALA A 238 -23.63 -13.02 10.21
C ALA A 238 -23.78 -14.25 9.29
N LEU A 239 -22.69 -14.71 8.67
CA LEU A 239 -22.68 -15.91 7.81
C LEU A 239 -22.52 -17.22 8.60
N LEU A 240 -22.20 -17.15 9.90
CA LEU A 240 -21.99 -18.35 10.72
C LEU A 240 -23.31 -19.11 10.91
N ARG A 241 -23.28 -20.40 10.55
CA ARG A 241 -24.42 -21.32 10.71
C ARG A 241 -24.41 -22.08 12.03
N TYR A 242 -23.56 -21.68 12.95
CA TYR A 242 -23.36 -22.30 14.25
C TYR A 242 -23.10 -21.24 15.31
N LYS A 243 -23.29 -21.59 16.59
CA LYS A 243 -22.91 -20.75 17.72
C LYS A 243 -21.46 -21.04 18.10
N PRO A 244 -20.52 -20.07 18.02
CA PRO A 244 -19.14 -20.29 18.41
C PRO A 244 -19.01 -20.64 19.91
N THR A 245 -18.05 -21.50 20.23
CA THR A 245 -17.66 -21.85 21.60
C THR A 245 -16.15 -21.65 21.76
N VAL A 246 -15.68 -21.34 22.96
CA VAL A 246 -14.24 -21.20 23.26
C VAL A 246 -13.57 -22.58 23.20
N PRO A 247 -12.55 -22.78 22.35
CA PRO A 247 -11.80 -24.04 22.29
C PRO A 247 -11.01 -24.31 23.59
N GLU A 248 -10.78 -25.59 23.92
CA GLU A 248 -10.08 -26.01 25.16
C GLU A 248 -8.67 -25.40 25.31
N ASN A 249 -7.94 -25.23 24.20
CA ASN A 249 -6.58 -24.69 24.19
C ASN A 249 -6.52 -23.20 23.82
N ALA A 250 -7.64 -22.48 23.87
CA ALA A 250 -7.66 -21.07 23.56
C ALA A 250 -6.97 -20.26 24.66
N VAL A 251 -6.13 -19.31 24.26
CA VAL A 251 -5.49 -18.36 25.16
C VAL A 251 -6.18 -17.01 25.00
N GLU A 252 -6.63 -16.43 26.11
CA GLU A 252 -7.20 -15.09 26.12
C GLU A 252 -6.11 -14.04 25.90
N LEU A 253 -6.32 -13.17 24.91
CA LEU A 253 -5.49 -12.01 24.67
C LEU A 253 -6.18 -10.77 25.24
N CYS A 254 -5.48 -10.04 26.11
CA CYS A 254 -5.90 -8.75 26.63
C CYS A 254 -4.80 -7.71 26.39
N PRO A 255 -5.10 -6.40 26.41
CA PRO A 255 -4.10 -5.35 26.24
C PRO A 255 -2.89 -5.53 27.17
N GLU A 256 -3.14 -5.94 28.42
CA GLU A 256 -2.10 -6.18 29.41
C GLU A 256 -1.24 -7.39 29.06
N SER A 257 -1.81 -8.51 28.61
CA SER A 257 -1.04 -9.71 28.26
C SER A 257 -0.20 -9.50 27.00
N MET A 258 -0.70 -8.70 26.06
CA MET A 258 0.05 -8.32 24.84
C MET A 258 1.15 -7.30 25.15
N ALA A 259 0.86 -6.23 25.89
CA ALA A 259 1.80 -5.13 26.09
C ALA A 259 2.86 -5.40 27.18
N CYS A 260 2.56 -6.21 28.21
CA CYS A 260 3.50 -6.47 29.30
C CYS A 260 4.71 -7.33 28.87
N SER A 261 4.51 -8.22 27.90
CA SER A 261 5.59 -9.07 27.38
C SER A 261 6.44 -8.37 26.31
N ALA A 262 5.88 -7.34 25.66
CA ALA A 262 6.58 -6.55 24.65
C ALA A 262 7.71 -5.71 25.27
N GLN A 263 8.82 -5.58 24.54
CA GLN A 263 9.98 -4.80 24.95
C GLN A 263 10.46 -3.89 23.81
N GLY A 264 11.30 -2.92 24.13
CA GLY A 264 11.91 -2.03 23.13
C GLY A 264 10.88 -1.35 22.22
N ARG A 265 11.15 -1.38 20.91
CA ARG A 265 10.31 -0.74 19.88
C ARG A 265 8.93 -1.37 19.74
N ASP A 266 8.80 -2.68 20.00
CA ASP A 266 7.50 -3.34 19.97
C ASP A 266 6.55 -2.71 20.99
N ARG A 267 7.03 -2.55 22.23
CA ARG A 267 6.24 -1.89 23.29
C ARG A 267 5.97 -0.43 22.97
N GLU A 268 6.95 0.29 22.44
CA GLU A 268 6.78 1.69 22.03
C GLU A 268 5.66 1.83 20.99
N PHE A 269 5.70 1.06 19.91
CA PHE A 269 4.72 1.17 18.82
C PHE A 269 3.34 0.67 19.24
N MET A 270 3.26 -0.36 20.09
CA MET A 270 1.98 -0.77 20.71
C MET A 270 1.35 0.36 21.53
N MET A 271 2.16 1.10 22.30
CA MET A 271 1.66 2.22 23.10
C MET A 271 1.29 3.44 22.23
N GLU A 272 2.04 3.71 21.17
CA GLU A 272 1.77 4.81 20.22
C GLU A 272 0.52 4.59 19.37
N SER A 273 0.21 3.33 19.06
CA SER A 273 -0.95 2.94 18.26
C SER A 273 -2.17 2.53 19.10
N ARG A 274 -2.07 2.65 20.43
CA ARG A 274 -3.16 2.32 21.34
C ARG A 274 -4.27 3.37 21.23
N GLU A 275 -5.48 2.92 20.94
CA GLU A 275 -6.67 3.74 21.08
C GLU A 275 -6.98 4.01 22.55
N MET A 276 -7.14 5.29 22.87
CA MET A 276 -7.32 5.77 24.24
C MET A 276 -8.79 5.86 24.65
N TYR A 277 -9.69 5.89 23.66
CA TYR A 277 -11.12 6.06 23.86
C TYR A 277 -11.87 5.11 22.95
N VAL A 278 -13.03 4.67 23.41
CA VAL A 278 -14.01 4.01 22.55
C VAL A 278 -14.66 5.08 21.69
N ALA A 279 -14.82 4.81 20.39
CA ALA A 279 -15.53 5.72 19.49
C ALA A 279 -16.94 6.00 20.03
N GLY A 280 -17.30 7.28 20.15
CA GLY A 280 -18.62 7.72 20.61
C GLY A 280 -19.66 7.83 19.49
N TYR A 281 -19.31 7.40 18.29
CA TYR A 281 -20.17 7.40 17.10
C TYR A 281 -20.44 5.97 16.65
N GLU A 282 -21.57 5.77 15.97
CA GLU A 282 -21.87 4.49 15.35
C GLU A 282 -20.94 4.24 14.16
N PRO A 283 -20.55 2.97 13.88
CA PRO A 283 -19.75 2.64 12.71
C PRO A 283 -20.38 3.20 11.43
N CYS A 284 -19.55 3.53 10.43
CA CYS A 284 -20.10 3.98 9.16
C CYS A 284 -21.07 2.95 8.57
N THR A 285 -22.00 3.37 7.71
CA THR A 285 -22.81 2.40 6.97
C THR A 285 -22.07 2.05 5.69
N LEU A 286 -21.70 0.77 5.50
CA LEU A 286 -21.13 0.36 4.23
C LEU A 286 -22.15 0.59 3.10
N PRO A 287 -21.73 1.21 1.98
CA PRO A 287 -22.56 1.25 0.80
C PRO A 287 -22.85 -0.19 0.32
N PRO A 288 -23.95 -0.40 -0.42
CA PRO A 288 -24.20 -1.68 -1.05
C PRO A 288 -23.03 -2.09 -1.96
N PRO A 289 -22.79 -3.41 -2.18
CA PRO A 289 -21.80 -3.86 -3.13
C PRO A 289 -22.03 -3.23 -4.51
N PHE A 290 -20.94 -2.97 -5.23
CA PHE A 290 -21.03 -2.55 -6.63
C PHE A 290 -21.82 -3.56 -7.45
N THR A 291 -22.68 -3.04 -8.30
CA THR A 291 -23.35 -3.82 -9.34
C THR A 291 -22.34 -4.24 -10.41
N ALA A 292 -22.66 -5.31 -11.15
CA ALA A 292 -21.85 -5.73 -12.29
C ALA A 292 -21.70 -4.65 -13.38
N GLU A 293 -22.62 -3.67 -13.44
CA GLU A 293 -22.51 -2.52 -14.33
C GLU A 293 -21.46 -1.52 -13.83
N GLU A 294 -21.52 -1.13 -12.55
CA GLU A 294 -20.54 -0.25 -11.93
C GLU A 294 -19.12 -0.84 -11.99
N GLU A 295 -18.96 -2.14 -11.75
CA GLU A 295 -17.68 -2.83 -11.89
C GLU A 295 -17.13 -2.73 -13.33
N ARG A 296 -18.00 -2.92 -14.34
CA ARG A 296 -17.62 -2.76 -15.75
C ARG A 296 -17.25 -1.32 -16.10
N GLU A 297 -17.98 -0.34 -15.57
CA GLU A 297 -17.69 1.07 -15.80
C GLU A 297 -16.35 1.50 -15.17
N MET A 298 -16.07 1.04 -13.94
CA MET A 298 -14.79 1.28 -13.28
C MET A 298 -13.64 0.69 -14.09
N ALA A 299 -13.78 -0.56 -14.54
CA ALA A 299 -12.78 -1.23 -15.38
C ALA A 299 -12.58 -0.49 -16.73
N ALA A 300 -13.66 -0.09 -17.40
CA ALA A 300 -13.60 0.66 -18.65
C ALA A 300 -12.95 2.03 -18.48
N ARG A 301 -13.18 2.70 -17.34
CA ARG A 301 -12.55 3.97 -17.01
C ARG A 301 -11.05 3.82 -16.79
N GLU A 302 -10.64 2.77 -16.11
CA GLU A 302 -9.22 2.45 -15.94
C GLU A 302 -8.55 2.17 -17.28
N GLU A 303 -9.19 1.37 -18.15
CA GLU A 303 -8.69 1.08 -19.50
C GLU A 303 -8.56 2.35 -20.35
N ASP A 304 -9.53 3.28 -20.26
CA ASP A 304 -9.46 4.56 -20.97
C ASP A 304 -8.26 5.40 -20.52
N VAL A 305 -8.00 5.49 -19.21
CA VAL A 305 -6.82 6.19 -18.69
C VAL A 305 -5.54 5.54 -19.21
N ARG A 306 -5.44 4.21 -19.16
CA ARG A 306 -4.29 3.46 -19.69
C ARG A 306 -4.08 3.74 -21.17
N ARG A 307 -5.14 3.68 -21.97
CA ARG A 307 -5.10 4.00 -23.40
C ARG A 307 -4.66 5.43 -23.66
N LYS A 308 -5.11 6.40 -22.86
CA LYS A 308 -4.66 7.80 -22.95
C LYS A 308 -3.18 7.92 -22.63
N VAL A 309 -2.69 7.29 -21.56
CA VAL A 309 -1.26 7.25 -21.21
C VAL A 309 -0.42 6.65 -22.35
N VAL A 310 -0.88 5.55 -22.97
CA VAL A 310 -0.20 4.94 -24.13
C VAL A 310 -0.18 5.90 -25.33
N LYS A 311 -1.30 6.56 -25.65
CA LYS A 311 -1.35 7.56 -26.73
C LYS A 311 -0.42 8.74 -26.48
N MET A 312 -0.22 9.15 -25.23
CA MET A 312 0.71 10.23 -24.89
C MET A 312 2.18 9.81 -25.08
N LYS A 313 2.52 8.53 -24.90
CA LYS A 313 3.87 7.98 -25.13
C LYS A 313 4.25 7.86 -26.61
N GLY A 314 3.27 7.74 -27.51
CA GLY A 314 3.48 7.57 -28.95
C GLY A 314 3.60 8.87 -29.75
N ARG A 315 3.58 10.02 -29.06
CA ARG A 315 3.79 11.37 -29.63
C ARG A 315 5.15 11.89 -29.20
#